data_AF-A0A1V5LYD7-F1
#
_entry.id   AF-A0A1V5LYD7-F1
#
_cell.length_a   1.000
_cell.length_b   1.000
_cell.length_c   1.000
_cell.angle_alpha   90.00
_cell.angle_beta   90.00
_cell.angle_gamma   90.00
#
_symmetry.space_group_name_H-M   'P 1'
#
loop_
_entity.id
_entity.type
_entity.pdbx_description
1 polymer ?
#
loop_
_entity_poly.entity_id
_entity_poly.type
_entity_poly.pdbx_seq_one_letter_code
_entity_poly.pdbx_strand_id
1 'polypeptide(L)'
;MTMLCPMCLAEVTFKQETVRGTSVFLCPGCNQPVPALYIKEYRQYPPVVMSAVGFRQHGKTVYFASLFHLLKKMRMARHWQRFFTMGLDEESLRTVYENVGMLEGGHLPDATPANFPRPTLVRVEGIPHQPNCTLIFYDTSGESFEQPTRLVRDARFVQRAKTAMLLLSVPDMADPSRDLHKLLNTYIVGMAELGAETRAQHLCVVYTKADQMGERMKKWTDIARYLGDGSIERLAQPLKYYEQMALISDRLRAFTRHELEADEFLNATRAYFRGVSFSMVSSLGARPQGKDLTVQVMPRRVLDPVLWTIESSLPDPWRGVKRWMQGWGA
;
A
#
# COMPACT_ATOMS: atom_id res chain seq x y z
N MET A 1 -8.18 13.70 23.70
CA MET A 1 -7.86 13.73 22.26
C MET A 1 -8.45 12.47 21.64
N THR A 2 -9.21 12.59 20.56
CA THR A 2 -9.69 11.44 19.81
C THR A 2 -8.57 10.87 18.96
N MET A 3 -8.53 9.55 18.84
CA MET A 3 -7.54 8.80 18.07
C MET A 3 -8.26 7.70 17.28
N LEU A 4 -7.78 7.44 16.07
CA LEU A 4 -8.25 6.32 15.26
C LEU A 4 -7.96 4.99 15.95
N CYS A 5 -8.99 4.20 16.23
CA CYS A 5 -8.84 2.81 16.64
C CYS A 5 -8.43 1.93 15.45
N PRO A 6 -7.28 1.23 15.50
CA PRO A 6 -6.88 0.35 14.41
C PRO A 6 -7.81 -0.87 14.29
N MET A 7 -8.46 -1.29 15.37
CA MET A 7 -9.30 -2.51 15.36
C MET A 7 -10.68 -2.27 14.76
N CYS A 8 -11.34 -1.16 15.11
CA CYS A 8 -12.70 -0.87 14.65
C CYS A 8 -12.84 0.38 13.78
N LEU A 9 -11.75 1.12 13.55
CA LEU A 9 -11.69 2.31 12.69
C LEU A 9 -12.54 3.49 13.19
N ALA A 10 -13.00 3.45 14.44
CA ALA A 10 -13.69 4.55 15.08
C ALA A 10 -12.70 5.55 15.68
N GLU A 11 -13.03 6.84 15.62
CA GLU A 11 -12.34 7.89 16.38
C GLU A 11 -12.79 7.83 17.84
N VAL A 12 -11.88 7.51 18.74
CA VAL A 12 -12.21 7.24 20.16
C VAL A 12 -11.21 7.90 21.10
N THR A 13 -11.64 8.10 22.34
CA THR A 13 -10.70 8.33 23.45
C THR A 13 -10.49 7.01 24.17
N PHE A 14 -9.28 6.47 24.12
CA PHE A 14 -8.96 5.18 24.74
C PHE A 14 -9.04 5.25 26.26
N LYS A 15 -9.50 4.16 26.88
CA LYS A 15 -9.51 3.99 28.33
C LYS A 15 -8.30 3.17 28.74
N GLN A 16 -7.61 3.62 29.78
CA GLN A 16 -6.54 2.86 30.40
C GLN A 16 -7.12 2.04 31.55
N GLU A 17 -6.93 0.73 31.52
CA GLU A 17 -7.40 -0.20 32.54
C GLU A 17 -6.22 -1.01 33.09
N THR A 18 -6.30 -1.44 34.34
CA THR A 18 -5.30 -2.31 34.94
C THR A 18 -5.83 -3.74 34.92
N VAL A 19 -5.24 -4.59 34.09
CA VAL A 19 -5.58 -6.01 33.98
C VAL A 19 -4.42 -6.80 34.54
N ARG A 20 -4.64 -7.53 35.65
CA ARG A 20 -3.62 -8.37 36.31
C ARG A 20 -2.31 -7.62 36.59
N GLY A 21 -2.40 -6.38 37.06
CA GLY A 21 -1.24 -5.52 37.37
C GLY A 21 -0.55 -4.88 36.16
N THR A 22 -1.02 -5.14 34.94
CA THR A 22 -0.51 -4.51 33.71
C THR A 22 -1.49 -3.47 33.20
N SER A 23 -0.99 -2.30 32.84
CA SER A 23 -1.79 -1.25 32.21
C SER A 23 -2.07 -1.61 30.75
N VAL A 24 -3.33 -1.78 30.38
CA VAL A 24 -3.82 -2.03 29.02
C VAL A 24 -4.67 -0.86 28.56
N PHE A 25 -4.60 -0.50 27.29
CA PHE A 25 -5.51 0.46 26.70
C PHE A 25 -6.59 -0.25 25.89
N LEU A 26 -7.85 0.06 26.17
CA LEU A 26 -9.01 -0.54 25.51
C LEU A 26 -9.76 0.50 24.67
N CYS A 27 -10.20 0.08 23.49
CA CYS A 27 -11.13 0.86 22.68
C CYS A 27 -12.54 0.80 23.28
N PRO A 28 -13.19 1.93 23.61
CA PRO A 28 -14.54 1.92 24.17
C PRO A 28 -15.61 1.41 23.18
N GLY A 29 -15.32 1.41 21.87
CA GLY A 29 -16.29 0.99 20.84
C GLY A 29 -16.27 -0.51 20.53
N CYS A 30 -15.09 -1.16 20.55
CA CYS A 30 -14.97 -2.59 20.23
C CYS A 30 -14.36 -3.44 21.36
N ASN A 31 -14.01 -2.81 22.48
CA ASN A 31 -13.38 -3.44 23.65
C ASN A 31 -12.08 -4.20 23.36
N GLN A 32 -11.45 -3.95 22.20
CA GLN A 32 -10.18 -4.58 21.84
C GLN A 32 -9.00 -3.83 22.48
N PRO A 33 -7.95 -4.56 22.88
CA PRO A 33 -6.70 -3.95 23.32
C PRO A 33 -5.99 -3.26 22.16
N VAL A 34 -5.40 -2.10 22.46
CA VAL A 34 -4.60 -1.32 21.51
C VAL A 34 -3.20 -1.13 22.09
N PRO A 35 -2.13 -1.23 21.26
CA PRO A 35 -0.77 -1.13 21.75
C PRO A 35 -0.48 0.19 22.48
N ALA A 36 0.16 0.12 23.64
CA ALA A 36 0.48 1.31 24.43
C ALA A 36 1.34 2.32 23.67
N LEU A 37 2.30 1.85 22.86
CA LEU A 37 3.16 2.71 22.04
C LEU A 37 2.39 3.45 20.94
N TYR A 38 1.35 2.83 20.37
CA TYR A 38 0.48 3.47 19.39
C TYR A 38 -0.24 4.69 19.98
N ILE A 39 -0.71 4.57 21.22
CA ILE A 39 -1.47 5.63 21.90
C ILE A 39 -0.55 6.73 22.41
N LYS A 40 0.50 6.35 23.14
CA LYS A 40 1.43 7.30 23.78
C LYS A 40 2.13 8.20 22.76
N GLU A 41 2.41 7.68 21.58
CA GLU A 41 3.18 8.38 20.55
C GLU A 41 2.37 8.64 19.27
N TYR A 42 1.03 8.61 19.37
CA TYR A 42 0.11 8.78 18.25
C TYR A 42 0.39 10.03 17.41
N ARG A 43 0.76 11.14 18.05
CA ARG A 43 1.10 12.40 17.37
C ARG A 43 2.46 12.38 16.68
N GLN A 44 3.42 11.66 17.26
CA GLN A 44 4.77 11.54 16.70
C GLN A 44 4.80 10.56 15.52
N TYR A 45 3.90 9.56 15.54
CA TYR A 45 3.74 8.57 14.49
C TYR A 45 2.27 8.47 14.07
N PRO A 46 1.74 9.51 13.39
CA PRO A 46 0.36 9.51 12.93
C PRO A 46 0.07 8.26 12.09
N PRO A 47 -1.15 7.69 12.20
CA PRO A 47 -1.49 6.48 11.49
C PRO A 47 -1.69 6.72 10.00
N VAL A 48 -1.15 5.82 9.19
CA VAL A 48 -1.38 5.73 7.75
C VAL A 48 -2.01 4.38 7.45
N VAL A 49 -3.29 4.40 7.08
CA VAL A 49 -4.03 3.19 6.73
C VAL A 49 -3.61 2.73 5.33
N MET A 50 -2.98 1.56 5.28
CA MET A 50 -2.55 0.91 4.05
C MET A 50 -3.71 0.07 3.52
N SER A 51 -4.40 0.58 2.51
CA SER A 51 -5.53 -0.12 1.88
C SER A 51 -5.13 -0.72 0.53
N ALA A 52 -4.96 -2.04 0.47
CA ALA A 52 -4.74 -2.75 -0.78
C ALA A 52 -6.08 -3.29 -1.30
N VAL A 53 -6.53 -2.75 -2.43
CA VAL A 53 -7.79 -3.09 -3.13
C VAL A 53 -7.43 -3.83 -4.40
N GLY A 54 -8.10 -4.94 -4.70
CA GLY A 54 -7.88 -5.68 -5.93
C GLY A 54 -8.54 -7.04 -5.93
N PHE A 55 -8.83 -7.59 -7.10
CA PHE A 55 -9.44 -8.92 -7.21
C PHE A 55 -8.52 -10.02 -6.65
N ARG A 56 -9.07 -11.25 -6.61
CA ARG A 56 -8.28 -12.43 -6.26
C ARG A 56 -7.09 -12.55 -7.21
N GLN A 57 -5.95 -13.04 -6.72
CA GLN A 57 -4.71 -13.24 -7.48
C GLN A 57 -3.97 -11.98 -7.98
N HIS A 58 -4.48 -10.78 -7.71
CA HIS A 58 -3.79 -9.52 -8.01
C HIS A 58 -2.57 -9.22 -7.11
N GLY A 59 -2.19 -10.15 -6.23
CA GLY A 59 -0.92 -10.09 -5.49
C GLY A 59 -0.91 -9.22 -4.24
N LYS A 60 -2.06 -8.94 -3.60
CA LYS A 60 -2.15 -8.14 -2.36
C LYS A 60 -1.31 -8.70 -1.20
N THR A 61 -1.59 -9.93 -0.80
CA THR A 61 -0.87 -10.62 0.29
C THR A 61 0.61 -10.79 -0.02
N VAL A 62 0.95 -11.17 -1.26
CA VAL A 62 2.33 -11.30 -1.72
C VAL A 62 3.06 -9.94 -1.70
N TYR A 63 2.38 -8.86 -2.07
CA TYR A 63 2.92 -7.51 -1.98
C TYR A 63 3.23 -7.13 -0.52
N PHE A 64 2.31 -7.34 0.43
CA PHE A 64 2.57 -7.05 1.84
C PHE A 64 3.69 -7.91 2.42
N ALA A 65 3.72 -9.21 2.12
CA ALA A 65 4.82 -10.08 2.55
C ALA A 65 6.17 -9.60 2.01
N SER A 66 6.21 -9.21 0.73
CA SER A 66 7.43 -8.70 0.08
C SER A 66 7.86 -7.34 0.65
N LEU A 67 6.89 -6.51 1.03
CA LEU A 67 7.15 -5.24 1.71
C LEU A 67 7.73 -5.48 3.12
N PHE A 68 7.19 -6.41 3.89
CA PHE A 68 7.75 -6.77 5.20
C PHE A 68 9.16 -7.34 5.07
N HIS A 69 9.39 -8.20 4.08
CA HIS A 69 10.73 -8.69 3.71
C HIS A 69 11.67 -7.52 3.39
N LEU A 70 11.24 -6.57 2.55
CA LEU A 70 12.04 -5.38 2.22
C LEU A 70 12.36 -4.55 3.47
N LEU A 71 11.36 -4.24 4.30
CA LEU A 71 11.52 -3.40 5.50
C LEU A 71 12.39 -4.04 6.60
N LYS A 72 12.50 -5.37 6.64
CA LYS A 72 13.26 -6.10 7.67
C LYS A 72 14.62 -6.60 7.22
N LYS A 73 14.72 -7.09 5.99
CA LYS A 73 15.92 -7.80 5.51
C LYS A 73 16.80 -6.93 4.62
N MET A 74 16.22 -5.96 3.93
CA MET A 74 17.04 -5.09 3.11
C MET A 74 17.80 -4.09 3.98
N ARG A 75 19.03 -3.78 3.57
CA ARG A 75 19.98 -2.93 4.29
C ARG A 75 19.61 -1.43 4.23
N MET A 76 18.32 -1.09 4.31
CA MET A 76 17.83 0.29 4.23
C MET A 76 18.45 1.18 5.31
N ALA A 77 18.62 0.65 6.52
CA ALA A 77 19.30 1.34 7.63
C ALA A 77 20.77 1.72 7.33
N ARG A 78 21.41 1.12 6.31
CA ARG A 78 22.75 1.54 5.85
C ARG A 78 22.71 2.78 4.97
N HIS A 79 21.59 3.03 4.30
CA HIS A 79 21.43 4.14 3.36
C HIS A 79 20.66 5.31 3.97
N TRP A 80 19.77 5.04 4.93
CA TRP A 80 18.92 6.04 5.56
C TRP A 80 19.26 6.18 7.03
N GLN A 81 19.80 7.34 7.38
CA GLN A 81 20.12 7.66 8.77
C GLN A 81 18.85 7.60 9.63
N ARG A 82 18.95 6.96 10.81
CA ARG A 82 17.84 6.76 11.76
C ARG A 82 16.71 5.85 11.29
N PHE A 83 16.84 5.19 10.14
CA PHE A 83 15.79 4.31 9.67
C PHE A 83 15.63 3.07 10.57
N PHE A 84 14.42 2.84 11.04
CA PHE A 84 14.03 1.58 11.66
C PHE A 84 12.55 1.27 11.46
N THR A 85 12.21 0.00 11.64
CA THR A 85 10.82 -0.47 11.67
C THR A 85 10.52 -1.27 12.93
N MET A 86 9.33 -1.11 13.49
CA MET A 86 8.93 -1.78 14.73
C MET A 86 7.47 -2.24 14.63
N GLY A 87 7.21 -3.54 14.89
CA GLY A 87 5.86 -4.02 15.14
C GLY A 87 5.38 -3.56 16.51
N LEU A 88 4.15 -3.04 16.60
CA LEU A 88 3.69 -2.39 17.84
C LEU A 88 3.09 -3.35 18.87
N ASP A 89 2.76 -4.58 18.48
CA ASP A 89 2.36 -5.67 19.38
C ASP A 89 2.93 -7.01 18.92
N GLU A 90 2.76 -8.03 19.78
CA GLU A 90 3.22 -9.39 19.54
C GLU A 90 2.67 -9.97 18.23
N GLU A 91 1.40 -9.73 17.92
CA GLU A 91 0.81 -10.26 16.70
C GLU A 91 1.36 -9.56 15.45
N SER A 92 1.52 -8.23 15.48
CA SER A 92 2.13 -7.49 14.37
C SER A 92 3.56 -7.95 14.13
N LEU A 93 4.33 -8.18 15.21
CA LEU A 93 5.66 -8.76 15.11
C LEU A 93 5.62 -10.16 14.48
N ARG A 94 4.74 -11.02 14.98
CA ARG A 94 4.55 -12.38 14.48
C ARG A 94 4.20 -12.38 12.98
N THR A 95 3.19 -11.63 12.56
CA THR A 95 2.80 -11.51 11.15
C THR A 95 3.94 -11.02 10.27
N VAL A 96 4.73 -10.05 10.73
CA VAL A 96 5.90 -9.56 9.98
C VAL A 96 6.94 -10.66 9.83
N TYR A 97 7.36 -11.31 10.93
CA TYR A 97 8.40 -12.33 10.91
C TYR A 97 7.96 -13.62 10.19
N GLU A 98 6.71 -14.04 10.34
CA GLU A 98 6.16 -15.20 9.63
C GLU A 98 6.18 -14.98 8.11
N ASN A 99 5.71 -13.83 7.63
CA ASN A 99 5.75 -13.50 6.20
C ASN A 99 7.18 -13.41 5.64
N VAL A 100 8.09 -12.82 6.42
CA VAL A 100 9.51 -12.77 6.07
C VAL A 100 10.10 -14.18 5.98
N GLY A 101 9.83 -15.02 6.99
CA GLY A 101 10.32 -16.40 7.05
C GLY A 101 9.75 -17.29 5.96
N MET A 102 8.47 -17.15 5.61
CA MET A 102 7.84 -17.85 4.48
C MET A 102 8.57 -17.55 3.17
N LEU A 103 8.79 -16.27 2.86
CA LEU A 103 9.48 -15.85 1.64
C LEU A 103 10.94 -16.29 1.61
N GLU A 104 11.66 -16.22 2.73
CA GLU A 104 13.03 -16.72 2.84
C GLU A 104 13.11 -18.25 2.70
N GLY A 105 12.11 -18.96 3.20
CA GLY A 105 11.96 -20.40 3.06
C GLY A 105 11.44 -20.83 1.69
N GLY A 106 11.21 -19.89 0.76
CA GLY A 106 10.75 -20.19 -0.60
C GLY A 106 9.25 -20.46 -0.72
N HIS A 107 8.44 -20.13 0.29
CA HIS A 107 7.00 -20.38 0.29
C HIS A 107 6.20 -19.08 0.14
N LEU A 108 5.09 -19.16 -0.58
CA LEU A 108 4.12 -18.08 -0.65
C LEU A 108 3.14 -18.11 0.55
N PRO A 109 2.67 -16.93 1.01
CA PRO A 109 1.60 -16.88 1.99
C PRO A 109 0.33 -17.59 1.52
N ASP A 110 -0.40 -18.20 2.45
CA ASP A 110 -1.71 -18.79 2.17
C ASP A 110 -2.75 -17.73 1.77
N ALA A 111 -3.87 -18.21 1.21
CA ALA A 111 -4.98 -17.34 0.84
C ALA A 111 -5.61 -16.68 2.07
N THR A 112 -5.76 -15.35 2.01
CA THR A 112 -6.37 -14.57 3.09
C THR A 112 -7.87 -14.86 3.21
N PRO A 113 -8.39 -15.05 4.44
CA PRO A 113 -9.83 -15.24 4.64
C PRO A 113 -10.66 -14.02 4.22
N ALA A 114 -11.91 -14.26 3.82
CA ALA A 114 -12.88 -13.21 3.50
C ALA A 114 -13.59 -12.71 4.78
N ASN A 115 -12.83 -12.08 5.68
CA ASN A 115 -13.35 -11.43 6.89
C ASN A 115 -12.68 -10.06 7.12
N PHE A 116 -13.18 -9.29 8.09
CA PHE A 116 -12.51 -8.07 8.51
C PHE A 116 -11.22 -8.43 9.27
N PRO A 117 -10.04 -8.03 8.76
CA PRO A 117 -8.79 -8.55 9.29
C PRO A 117 -8.36 -7.81 10.55
N ARG A 118 -7.65 -8.53 11.42
CA ARG A 118 -6.87 -7.88 12.49
C ARG A 118 -5.69 -7.15 11.83
N PRO A 119 -5.50 -5.85 12.11
CA PRO A 119 -4.47 -5.07 11.44
C PRO A 119 -3.07 -5.46 11.93
N THR A 120 -2.09 -5.39 11.02
CA THR A 120 -0.67 -5.37 11.39
C THR A 120 -0.22 -3.91 11.53
N LEU A 121 0.32 -3.55 12.70
CA LEU A 121 0.80 -2.20 13.00
C LEU A 121 2.32 -2.16 12.93
N VAL A 122 2.86 -1.45 11.94
CA VAL A 122 4.30 -1.29 11.76
C VAL A 122 4.64 0.19 11.80
N ARG A 123 5.39 0.58 12.83
CA ARG A 123 6.02 1.90 12.87
C ARG A 123 7.19 1.95 11.90
N VAL A 124 7.32 3.09 11.23
CA VAL A 124 8.47 3.40 10.39
C VAL A 124 8.99 4.80 10.75
N GLU A 125 10.30 4.88 10.98
CA GLU A 125 11.03 6.14 11.20
C GLU A 125 12.14 6.27 10.15
N GLY A 126 12.48 7.52 9.81
CA GLY A 126 13.73 7.81 9.08
C GLY A 126 13.66 7.50 7.59
N ILE A 127 12.47 7.43 7.00
CA ILE A 127 12.34 7.48 5.54
C ILE A 127 12.66 8.92 5.09
N PRO A 128 13.63 9.12 4.18
CA PRO A 128 13.99 10.45 3.72
C PRO A 128 12.80 11.19 3.09
N HIS A 129 12.66 12.46 3.48
CA HIS A 129 11.59 13.36 3.02
C HIS A 129 10.16 12.90 3.32
N GLN A 130 9.99 11.95 4.25
CA GLN A 130 8.68 11.53 4.74
C GLN A 130 8.60 11.75 6.25
N PRO A 131 7.42 12.09 6.78
CA PRO A 131 7.20 12.09 8.21
C PRO A 131 7.27 10.65 8.76
N ASN A 132 7.67 10.55 10.03
CA ASN A 132 7.54 9.31 10.78
C ASN A 132 6.06 8.95 10.92
N CYS A 133 5.74 7.65 10.84
CA CYS A 133 4.34 7.22 10.88
C CYS A 133 4.17 5.80 11.41
N THR A 134 2.91 5.46 11.70
CA THR A 134 2.49 4.08 11.92
C THR A 134 1.72 3.60 10.70
N LEU A 135 2.28 2.65 9.95
CA LEU A 135 1.58 1.97 8.86
C LEU A 135 0.63 0.92 9.47
N ILE A 136 -0.65 0.99 9.09
CA ILE A 136 -1.67 0.05 9.53
C ILE A 136 -2.10 -0.78 8.33
N PHE A 137 -1.71 -2.05 8.29
CA PHE A 137 -2.00 -2.95 7.18
C PHE A 137 -3.26 -3.77 7.47
N TYR A 138 -4.20 -3.72 6.53
CA TYR A 138 -5.34 -4.63 6.49
C TYR A 138 -5.20 -5.50 5.25
N ASP A 139 -4.91 -6.79 5.43
CA ASP A 139 -4.94 -7.76 4.35
C ASP A 139 -6.28 -8.47 4.31
N THR A 140 -6.98 -8.37 3.19
CA THR A 140 -8.30 -8.98 3.01
C THR A 140 -8.35 -9.75 1.70
N SER A 141 -9.24 -10.74 1.62
CA SER A 141 -9.44 -11.52 0.40
C SER A 141 -9.77 -10.63 -0.79
N GLY A 142 -9.35 -11.06 -1.98
CA GLY A 142 -9.78 -10.40 -3.22
C GLY A 142 -11.27 -10.50 -3.50
N GLU A 143 -11.93 -11.52 -2.95
CA GLU A 143 -13.38 -11.72 -3.04
C GLU A 143 -14.18 -10.57 -2.43
N SER A 144 -13.57 -9.84 -1.48
CA SER A 144 -14.16 -8.66 -0.85
C SER A 144 -14.32 -7.47 -1.83
N PHE A 145 -13.68 -7.51 -3.00
CA PHE A 145 -13.74 -6.44 -4.00
C PHE A 145 -14.47 -6.85 -5.29
N GLU A 146 -15.11 -8.01 -5.31
CA GLU A 146 -15.90 -8.47 -6.46
C GLU A 146 -17.29 -7.84 -6.50
N GLN A 147 -17.82 -7.44 -5.32
CA GLN A 147 -19.14 -6.86 -5.13
C GLN A 147 -19.10 -5.74 -4.08
N PRO A 148 -19.85 -4.63 -4.26
CA PRO A 148 -19.89 -3.53 -3.28
C PRO A 148 -20.27 -3.98 -1.86
N THR A 149 -21.25 -4.86 -1.74
CA THR A 149 -21.73 -5.39 -0.45
C THR A 149 -20.64 -6.14 0.33
N ARG A 150 -19.74 -6.85 -0.35
CA ARG A 150 -18.61 -7.54 0.28
C ARG A 150 -17.52 -6.55 0.72
N LEU A 151 -17.31 -5.48 -0.05
CA LEU A 151 -16.38 -4.41 0.32
C LEU A 151 -16.84 -3.73 1.61
N VAL A 152 -18.13 -3.39 1.70
CA VAL A 152 -18.76 -2.81 2.88
C VAL A 152 -18.54 -3.68 4.12
N ARG A 153 -18.71 -5.01 3.97
CA ARG A 153 -18.61 -5.97 5.07
C ARG A 153 -17.17 -6.22 5.53
N ASP A 154 -16.28 -6.53 4.58
CA ASP A 154 -14.97 -7.13 4.87
C ASP A 154 -13.83 -6.11 4.77
N ALA A 155 -14.03 -5.03 4.03
CA ALA A 155 -12.98 -4.06 3.67
C ALA A 155 -13.24 -2.63 4.17
N ARG A 156 -14.14 -2.42 5.15
CA ARG A 156 -14.51 -1.08 5.68
C ARG A 156 -13.34 -0.18 6.12
N PHE A 157 -12.12 -0.71 6.29
CA PHE A 157 -10.90 0.10 6.50
C PHE A 157 -10.62 1.08 5.37
N VAL A 158 -11.07 0.79 4.14
CA VAL A 158 -10.89 1.67 2.99
C VAL A 158 -11.48 3.06 3.21
N GLN A 159 -12.52 3.20 4.04
CA GLN A 159 -13.16 4.49 4.34
C GLN A 159 -12.27 5.44 5.14
N ARG A 160 -11.28 4.90 5.88
CA ARG A 160 -10.32 5.69 6.67
C ARG A 160 -9.02 5.93 5.93
N ALA A 161 -8.78 5.22 4.83
CA ALA A 161 -7.60 5.42 4.03
C ALA A 161 -7.68 6.77 3.30
N LYS A 162 -6.68 7.62 3.48
CA LYS A 162 -6.52 8.84 2.68
C LYS A 162 -5.96 8.55 1.30
N THR A 163 -5.32 7.40 1.14
CA THR A 163 -4.87 6.86 -0.14
C THR A 163 -5.37 5.43 -0.32
N ALA A 164 -6.05 5.18 -1.43
CA ALA A 164 -6.46 3.84 -1.85
C ALA A 164 -5.40 3.25 -2.78
N MET A 165 -4.82 2.09 -2.45
CA MET A 165 -3.92 1.38 -3.38
C MET A 165 -4.73 0.37 -4.18
N LEU A 166 -4.86 0.58 -5.49
CA LEU A 166 -5.53 -0.32 -6.40
C LEU A 166 -4.51 -1.25 -7.05
N LEU A 167 -4.39 -2.47 -6.54
CA LEU A 167 -3.46 -3.49 -7.02
C LEU A 167 -4.06 -4.27 -8.19
N LEU A 168 -3.33 -4.28 -9.30
CA LEU A 168 -3.82 -4.69 -10.61
C LEU A 168 -2.80 -5.59 -11.28
N SER A 169 -3.14 -6.86 -11.47
CA SER A 169 -2.32 -7.77 -12.24
C SER A 169 -2.83 -7.84 -13.67
N VAL A 170 -2.31 -6.97 -14.53
CA VAL A 170 -2.65 -6.94 -15.96
C VAL A 170 -2.42 -8.30 -16.65
N PRO A 171 -1.36 -9.07 -16.33
CA PRO A 171 -1.18 -10.41 -16.90
C PRO A 171 -2.29 -11.41 -16.57
N ASP A 172 -3.03 -11.21 -15.47
CA ASP A 172 -4.15 -12.09 -15.08
C ASP A 172 -5.52 -11.57 -15.56
N MET A 173 -5.55 -10.44 -16.28
CA MET A 173 -6.79 -9.88 -16.83
C MET A 173 -7.03 -10.40 -18.24
N ALA A 174 -8.27 -10.83 -18.51
CA ALA A 174 -8.68 -11.20 -19.85
C ALA A 174 -8.90 -9.97 -20.73
N ASP A 175 -9.52 -8.94 -20.16
CA ASP A 175 -9.78 -7.65 -20.80
C ASP A 175 -9.37 -6.53 -19.85
N PRO A 176 -8.11 -6.05 -19.93
CA PRO A 176 -7.61 -5.04 -19.02
C PRO A 176 -8.47 -3.77 -18.97
N SER A 177 -8.98 -3.29 -20.10
CA SER A 177 -9.79 -2.05 -20.14
C SER A 177 -11.06 -2.20 -19.29
N ARG A 178 -11.81 -3.28 -19.54
CA ARG A 178 -13.04 -3.59 -18.82
C ARG A 178 -12.79 -3.97 -17.36
N ASP A 179 -11.79 -4.80 -17.09
CA ASP A 179 -11.52 -5.33 -15.75
C ASP A 179 -11.02 -4.22 -14.80
N LEU A 180 -10.20 -3.29 -15.30
CA LEU A 180 -9.78 -2.09 -14.58
C LEU A 180 -10.99 -1.24 -14.20
N HIS A 181 -11.85 -0.93 -15.18
CA HIS A 181 -13.03 -0.10 -14.97
C HIS A 181 -14.01 -0.76 -13.99
N LYS A 182 -14.26 -2.07 -14.15
CA LYS A 182 -15.13 -2.85 -13.26
C LYS A 182 -14.66 -2.78 -11.81
N LEU A 183 -13.37 -3.01 -11.55
CA LEU A 183 -12.84 -2.98 -10.19
C LEU A 183 -12.96 -1.58 -9.57
N LEU A 184 -12.63 -0.54 -10.34
CA LEU A 184 -12.75 0.84 -9.90
C LEU A 184 -14.20 1.20 -9.58
N ASN A 185 -15.14 0.79 -10.44
CA ASN A 185 -16.57 1.02 -10.24
C ASN A 185 -17.07 0.31 -8.98
N THR A 186 -16.70 -0.95 -8.76
CA THR A 186 -17.04 -1.67 -7.51
C THR A 186 -16.52 -0.94 -6.28
N TYR A 187 -15.29 -0.39 -6.35
CA TYR A 187 -14.73 0.40 -5.27
C TYR A 187 -15.53 1.68 -5.02
N ILE A 188 -15.82 2.47 -6.06
CA ILE A 188 -16.56 3.74 -5.94
C ILE A 188 -17.96 3.49 -5.38
N VAL A 189 -18.68 2.50 -5.89
CA VAL A 189 -20.03 2.16 -5.42
C VAL A 189 -19.99 1.69 -3.96
N GLY A 190 -19.06 0.79 -3.60
CA GLY A 190 -18.91 0.33 -2.22
C GLY A 190 -18.53 1.45 -1.24
N MET A 191 -17.73 2.43 -1.68
CA MET A 191 -17.41 3.62 -0.88
C MET A 191 -18.62 4.51 -0.67
N ALA A 192 -19.45 4.70 -1.69
CA ALA A 192 -20.70 5.44 -1.56
C ALA A 192 -21.68 4.75 -0.58
N GLU A 193 -21.80 3.42 -0.63
CA GLU A 193 -22.60 2.63 0.32
C GLU A 193 -22.08 2.73 1.76
N LEU A 194 -20.76 2.88 1.95
CA LEU A 194 -20.14 3.16 3.26
C LEU A 194 -20.35 4.61 3.75
N GLY A 195 -20.97 5.48 2.95
CA GLY A 195 -21.10 6.91 3.25
C GLY A 195 -19.75 7.64 3.21
N ALA A 196 -18.79 7.15 2.42
CA ALA A 196 -17.45 7.70 2.32
C ALA A 196 -17.22 8.42 0.99
N GLU A 197 -16.44 9.51 1.03
CA GLU A 197 -16.16 10.33 -0.16
C GLU A 197 -14.81 9.97 -0.81
N THR A 198 -14.86 9.29 -1.96
CA THR A 198 -13.65 9.01 -2.75
C THR A 198 -12.94 10.27 -3.23
N ARG A 199 -13.66 11.39 -3.37
CA ARG A 199 -13.09 12.70 -3.75
C ARG A 199 -12.12 13.26 -2.72
N ALA A 200 -12.18 12.80 -1.48
CA ALA A 200 -11.21 13.15 -0.45
C ALA A 200 -9.94 12.27 -0.49
N GLN A 201 -9.98 11.16 -1.24
CA GLN A 201 -8.89 10.18 -1.32
C GLN A 201 -8.00 10.43 -2.53
N HIS A 202 -6.72 10.08 -2.37
CA HIS A 202 -5.81 9.86 -3.49
C HIS A 202 -5.88 8.40 -3.94
N LEU A 203 -5.81 8.14 -5.24
CA LEU A 203 -5.72 6.79 -5.78
C LEU A 203 -4.27 6.49 -6.19
N CYS A 204 -3.69 5.43 -5.66
CA CYS A 204 -2.43 4.87 -6.13
C CYS A 204 -2.73 3.61 -6.94
N VAL A 205 -2.63 3.70 -8.27
CA VAL A 205 -2.80 2.56 -9.17
C VAL A 205 -1.49 1.78 -9.22
N VAL A 206 -1.52 0.51 -8.82
CA VAL A 206 -0.32 -0.32 -8.68
C VAL A 206 -0.40 -1.52 -9.61
N TYR A 207 0.40 -1.52 -10.67
CA TYR A 207 0.54 -2.70 -11.53
C TYR A 207 1.43 -3.74 -10.87
N THR A 208 0.81 -4.84 -10.43
CA THR A 208 1.50 -5.97 -9.82
C THR A 208 1.94 -6.98 -10.88
N LYS A 209 2.88 -7.86 -10.53
CA LYS A 209 3.49 -8.83 -11.46
C LYS A 209 4.06 -8.14 -12.71
N ALA A 210 4.61 -6.93 -12.55
CA ALA A 210 5.09 -6.13 -13.68
C ALA A 210 6.21 -6.82 -14.47
N ASP A 211 6.94 -7.75 -13.84
CA ASP A 211 7.93 -8.62 -14.50
C ASP A 211 7.33 -9.53 -15.58
N GLN A 212 6.02 -9.77 -15.55
CA GLN A 212 5.29 -10.61 -16.53
C GLN A 212 4.66 -9.78 -17.64
N MET A 213 4.79 -8.45 -17.61
CA MET A 213 4.21 -7.55 -18.62
C MET A 213 5.15 -7.28 -19.80
N GLY A 214 6.24 -8.04 -19.93
CA GLY A 214 7.33 -7.78 -20.89
C GLY A 214 6.86 -7.53 -22.33
N GLU A 215 5.93 -8.35 -22.85
CA GLU A 215 5.37 -8.18 -24.20
C GLU A 215 4.63 -6.85 -24.38
N ARG A 216 3.75 -6.50 -23.43
CA ARG A 216 3.00 -5.22 -23.43
C ARG A 216 3.92 -4.02 -23.18
N MET A 217 5.04 -4.22 -22.49
CA MET A 217 6.01 -3.17 -22.19
C MET A 217 7.11 -3.00 -23.25
N LYS A 218 7.09 -3.75 -24.37
CA LYS A 218 8.14 -3.69 -25.41
C LYS A 218 8.38 -2.27 -25.93
N LYS A 219 7.32 -1.48 -26.10
CA LYS A 219 7.40 -0.08 -26.56
C LYS A 219 7.72 0.92 -25.43
N TRP A 220 7.66 0.46 -24.19
CA TRP A 220 7.77 1.25 -22.96
C TRP A 220 9.09 0.95 -22.25
N THR A 221 10.19 1.14 -22.98
CA THR A 221 11.53 0.71 -22.53
C THR A 221 12.01 1.45 -21.28
N ASP A 222 11.54 2.67 -21.04
CA ASP A 222 11.83 3.45 -19.84
C ASP A 222 11.14 2.87 -18.60
N ILE A 223 9.88 2.43 -18.73
CA ILE A 223 9.17 1.67 -17.71
C ILE A 223 9.92 0.36 -17.44
N ALA A 224 10.16 -0.46 -18.47
CA ALA A 224 10.86 -1.74 -18.29
C ALA A 224 12.23 -1.59 -17.61
N ARG A 225 13.01 -0.57 -18.02
CA ARG A 225 14.29 -0.22 -17.38
C ARG A 225 14.10 0.21 -15.94
N TYR A 226 13.10 1.04 -15.64
CA TYR A 226 12.82 1.44 -14.27
C TYR A 226 12.51 0.24 -13.36
N LEU A 227 11.74 -0.75 -13.84
CA LEU A 227 11.52 -1.99 -13.09
C LEU A 227 12.81 -2.79 -12.94
N GLY A 228 13.59 -2.93 -14.02
CA GLY A 228 14.88 -3.60 -14.06
C GLY A 228 15.90 -3.03 -13.06
N ASP A 229 15.98 -1.70 -12.99
CA ASP A 229 16.83 -0.92 -12.10
C ASP A 229 16.29 -0.84 -10.67
N GLY A 230 15.26 -1.62 -10.32
CA GLY A 230 14.51 -1.58 -9.06
C GLY A 230 15.28 -1.94 -7.79
N SER A 231 16.60 -1.72 -7.77
CA SER A 231 17.47 -1.96 -6.64
C SER A 231 17.44 -0.80 -5.63
N ILE A 232 17.72 -1.16 -4.38
CA ILE A 232 17.69 -0.28 -3.21
C ILE A 232 18.82 0.74 -3.24
N GLU A 233 19.87 0.55 -4.04
CA GLU A 233 21.00 1.48 -4.12
C GLU A 233 20.57 2.90 -4.54
N ARG A 234 19.52 3.03 -5.37
CA ARG A 234 18.99 4.34 -5.75
C ARG A 234 18.33 5.12 -4.60
N LEU A 235 18.01 4.43 -3.51
CA LEU A 235 17.47 5.08 -2.29
C LEU A 235 18.53 5.90 -1.55
N ALA A 236 19.81 5.79 -1.92
CA ALA A 236 20.86 6.69 -1.46
C ALA A 236 20.73 8.12 -2.02
N GLN A 237 19.93 8.34 -3.07
CA GLN A 237 19.64 9.67 -3.63
C GLN A 237 18.12 9.94 -3.64
N PRO A 238 17.52 10.22 -2.47
CA PRO A 238 16.06 10.25 -2.31
C PRO A 238 15.34 11.24 -3.24
N LEU A 239 15.86 12.45 -3.45
CA LEU A 239 15.22 13.44 -4.31
C LEU A 239 15.07 12.95 -5.76
N LYS A 240 16.15 12.43 -6.35
CA LYS A 240 16.11 11.85 -7.70
C LYS A 240 15.20 10.62 -7.78
N TYR A 241 15.11 9.86 -6.69
CA TYR A 241 14.18 8.74 -6.59
C TYR A 241 12.74 9.21 -6.73
N TYR A 242 12.33 10.25 -5.99
CA TYR A 242 10.98 10.82 -6.06
C TYR A 242 10.68 11.44 -7.43
N GLU A 243 11.63 12.16 -8.03
CA GLU A 243 11.48 12.68 -9.40
C GLU A 243 11.26 11.55 -10.40
N GLN A 244 12.04 10.47 -10.30
CA GLN A 244 11.90 9.32 -11.17
C GLN A 244 10.55 8.61 -10.96
N MET A 245 10.10 8.46 -9.71
CA MET A 245 8.76 7.92 -9.41
C MET A 245 7.65 8.75 -10.05
N ALA A 246 7.72 10.09 -9.98
CA ALA A 246 6.73 10.96 -10.59
C ALA A 246 6.72 10.83 -12.12
N LEU A 247 7.90 10.83 -12.76
CA LEU A 247 8.03 10.62 -14.20
C LEU A 247 7.43 9.27 -14.64
N ILE A 248 7.76 8.20 -13.91
CA ILE A 248 7.24 6.85 -14.21
C ILE A 248 5.74 6.76 -13.96
N SER A 249 5.21 7.46 -12.96
CA SER A 249 3.76 7.56 -12.76
C SER A 249 3.06 8.16 -13.99
N ASP A 250 3.60 9.21 -14.59
CA ASP A 250 3.03 9.81 -15.81
C ASP A 250 3.17 8.88 -17.03
N ARG A 251 4.30 8.17 -17.15
CA ARG A 251 4.50 7.14 -18.19
C ARG A 251 3.53 5.98 -18.04
N LEU A 252 3.31 5.50 -16.83
CA LEU A 252 2.35 4.45 -16.53
C LEU A 252 0.92 4.88 -16.84
N ARG A 253 0.56 6.15 -16.58
CA ARG A 253 -0.75 6.70 -17.00
C ARG A 253 -0.91 6.65 -18.53
N ALA A 254 0.14 7.00 -19.28
CA ALA A 254 0.13 6.91 -20.74
C ALA A 254 0.06 5.44 -21.22
N PHE A 255 0.75 4.53 -20.55
CA PHE A 255 0.64 3.08 -20.77
C PHE A 255 -0.81 2.59 -20.55
N THR A 256 -1.47 3.02 -19.46
CA THR A 256 -2.87 2.70 -19.19
C THR A 256 -3.80 3.13 -20.33
N ARG A 257 -3.55 4.31 -20.91
CA ARG A 257 -4.33 4.82 -22.04
C ARG A 257 -4.06 4.05 -23.32
N HIS A 258 -2.80 3.95 -23.71
CA HIS A 258 -2.42 3.57 -25.08
C HIS A 258 -2.17 2.08 -25.26
N GLU A 259 -1.76 1.37 -24.21
CA GLU A 259 -1.48 -0.08 -24.28
C GLU A 259 -2.60 -0.92 -23.66
N LEU A 260 -3.31 -0.37 -22.67
CA LEU A 260 -4.46 -1.05 -22.04
C LEU A 260 -5.81 -0.55 -22.55
N GLU A 261 -5.83 0.50 -23.39
CA GLU A 261 -7.06 1.09 -23.96
C GLU A 261 -8.11 1.44 -22.88
N ALA A 262 -7.64 1.86 -21.70
CA ALA A 262 -8.47 2.00 -20.50
C ALA A 262 -8.87 3.46 -20.22
N ASP A 263 -9.35 4.18 -21.24
CA ASP A 263 -9.75 5.59 -21.10
C ASP A 263 -10.92 5.78 -20.14
N GLU A 264 -11.90 4.89 -20.12
CA GLU A 264 -13.02 4.95 -19.17
C GLU A 264 -12.54 4.84 -17.72
N PHE A 265 -11.60 3.94 -17.46
CA PHE A 265 -10.94 3.84 -16.16
C PHE A 265 -10.24 5.16 -15.81
N LEU A 266 -9.40 5.70 -16.69
CA LEU A 266 -8.67 6.94 -16.45
C LEU A 266 -9.63 8.13 -16.18
N ASN A 267 -10.68 8.27 -16.97
CA ASN A 267 -11.68 9.32 -16.80
C ASN A 267 -12.42 9.18 -15.46
N ALA A 268 -12.80 7.95 -15.07
CA ALA A 268 -13.40 7.69 -13.77
C ALA A 268 -12.45 8.02 -12.61
N THR A 269 -11.16 7.66 -12.71
CA THR A 269 -10.19 8.02 -11.66
C THR A 269 -10.08 9.54 -11.48
N ARG A 270 -10.12 10.31 -12.57
CA ARG A 270 -10.07 11.78 -12.53
C ARG A 270 -11.36 12.40 -11.96
N ALA A 271 -12.52 11.79 -12.23
CA ALA A 271 -13.81 12.32 -11.79
C ALA A 271 -14.09 12.07 -10.29
N TYR A 272 -13.58 10.98 -9.74
CA TYR A 272 -13.94 10.50 -8.40
C TYR A 272 -12.85 10.64 -7.34
N PHE A 273 -11.60 10.92 -7.69
CA PHE A 273 -10.51 11.00 -6.73
C PHE A 273 -9.84 12.38 -6.73
N ARG A 274 -9.29 12.77 -5.58
CA ARG A 274 -8.54 14.03 -5.41
C ARG A 274 -7.32 14.12 -6.33
N GLY A 275 -6.69 12.97 -6.57
CA GLY A 275 -5.47 12.82 -7.35
C GLY A 275 -5.20 11.35 -7.61
N VAL A 276 -4.38 11.09 -8.62
CA VAL A 276 -4.07 9.74 -9.08
C VAL A 276 -2.57 9.63 -9.39
N SER A 277 -1.89 8.73 -8.70
CA SER A 277 -0.51 8.31 -9.02
C SER A 277 -0.51 6.88 -9.53
N PHE A 278 0.45 6.56 -10.37
CA PHE A 278 0.67 5.21 -10.88
C PHE A 278 2.01 4.68 -10.39
N SER A 279 2.04 3.38 -10.12
CA SER A 279 3.22 2.64 -9.70
C SER A 279 3.17 1.26 -10.32
N MET A 280 4.30 0.57 -10.31
CA MET A 280 4.37 -0.84 -10.67
C MET A 280 5.35 -1.57 -9.77
N VAL A 281 5.10 -2.84 -9.53
CA VAL A 281 5.90 -3.66 -8.62
C VAL A 281 6.09 -5.05 -9.20
N SER A 282 7.28 -5.59 -8.95
CA SER A 282 7.52 -7.04 -8.99
C SER A 282 7.83 -7.47 -7.57
N SER A 283 6.82 -8.01 -6.87
CA SER A 283 6.94 -8.33 -5.45
C SER A 283 7.99 -9.41 -5.19
N LEU A 284 8.05 -10.41 -6.07
CA LEU A 284 8.96 -11.55 -5.94
C LEU A 284 10.25 -11.40 -6.78
N GLY A 285 10.23 -10.55 -7.81
CA GLY A 285 11.34 -10.40 -8.76
C GLY A 285 11.37 -11.47 -9.87
N ALA A 286 10.59 -12.54 -9.71
CA ALA A 286 10.41 -13.62 -10.68
C ALA A 286 9.06 -14.32 -10.48
N ARG A 287 8.64 -15.10 -11.49
CA ARG A 287 7.39 -15.88 -11.45
C ARG A 287 7.56 -17.13 -10.56
N PRO A 288 6.71 -17.35 -9.54
CA PRO A 288 6.73 -18.56 -8.74
C PRO A 288 6.18 -19.78 -9.51
N GLN A 289 6.54 -20.99 -9.09
CA GLN A 289 5.96 -22.24 -9.58
C GLN A 289 5.04 -22.82 -8.49
N GLY A 290 3.72 -22.70 -8.69
CA GLY A 290 2.76 -23.12 -7.66
C GLY A 290 2.86 -22.26 -6.39
N LYS A 291 3.08 -22.91 -5.24
CA LYS A 291 3.30 -22.24 -3.94
C LYS A 291 4.78 -21.97 -3.65
N ASP A 292 5.67 -22.43 -4.50
CA ASP A 292 7.10 -22.41 -4.26
C ASP A 292 7.82 -21.35 -5.12
N LEU A 293 8.84 -20.75 -4.53
CA LEU A 293 9.74 -19.81 -5.16
C LEU A 293 10.93 -20.57 -5.72
N THR A 294 11.15 -20.47 -7.02
CA THR A 294 12.26 -21.15 -7.70
C THR A 294 13.57 -20.39 -7.62
N VAL A 295 13.53 -19.13 -7.17
CA VAL A 295 14.68 -18.24 -7.02
C VAL A 295 14.51 -17.41 -5.75
N GLN A 296 15.62 -16.89 -5.24
CA GLN A 296 15.60 -15.97 -4.11
C GLN A 296 14.74 -14.74 -4.42
N VAL A 297 13.91 -14.34 -3.47
CA VAL A 297 13.02 -13.17 -3.59
C VAL A 297 13.84 -11.90 -3.80
N MET A 298 13.60 -11.21 -4.91
CA MET A 298 14.21 -9.93 -5.25
C MET A 298 13.11 -8.89 -5.52
N PRO A 299 12.49 -8.32 -4.47
CA PRO A 299 11.43 -7.34 -4.63
C PRO A 299 11.93 -6.10 -5.38
N ARG A 300 11.19 -5.70 -6.42
CA ARG A 300 11.48 -4.50 -7.24
C ARG A 300 10.37 -3.49 -7.07
N ARG A 301 10.74 -2.26 -6.72
CA ARG A 301 9.82 -1.10 -6.59
C ARG A 301 8.69 -1.26 -5.58
N VAL A 302 8.75 -2.27 -4.69
CA VAL A 302 7.72 -2.54 -3.66
C VAL A 302 7.55 -1.38 -2.67
N LEU A 303 8.55 -0.50 -2.57
CA LEU A 303 8.49 0.69 -1.74
C LEU A 303 7.68 1.84 -2.38
N ASP A 304 7.59 1.91 -3.71
CA ASP A 304 6.99 3.04 -4.42
C ASP A 304 5.52 3.30 -4.00
N PRO A 305 4.63 2.29 -3.92
CA PRO A 305 3.26 2.54 -3.50
C PRO A 305 3.16 2.98 -2.03
N VAL A 306 4.09 2.56 -1.18
CA VAL A 306 4.15 2.99 0.22
C VAL A 306 4.50 4.46 0.31
N LEU A 307 5.51 4.92 -0.45
CA LEU A 307 5.90 6.32 -0.48
C LEU A 307 4.77 7.23 -1.00
N TRP A 308 4.08 6.82 -2.07
CA TRP A 308 2.89 7.53 -2.55
C TRP A 308 1.80 7.59 -1.47
N THR A 309 1.60 6.50 -0.75
CA THR A 309 0.58 6.39 0.30
C THR A 309 0.91 7.30 1.48
N ILE A 310 2.16 7.37 1.93
CA ILE A 310 2.57 8.28 3.01
C ILE A 310 2.43 9.74 2.56
N GLU A 311 3.00 10.10 1.39
CA GLU A 311 2.97 11.47 0.83
C GLU A 311 1.54 12.00 0.70
N SER A 312 0.62 11.12 0.27
CA SER A 312 -0.77 11.52 -0.01
C SER A 312 -1.70 11.41 1.22
N SER A 313 -1.27 10.75 2.29
CA SER A 313 -2.09 10.51 3.48
C SER A 313 -1.79 11.43 4.65
N LEU A 314 -0.54 11.84 4.81
CA LEU A 314 -0.15 12.73 5.90
C LEU A 314 -0.08 14.18 5.41
N PRO A 315 -0.66 15.12 6.17
CA PRO A 315 -0.46 16.54 5.89
C PRO A 315 0.99 16.90 6.22
N ASP A 316 1.79 17.32 5.23
CA ASP A 316 3.11 17.91 5.48
C ASP A 316 3.50 18.95 4.38
N PRO A 317 4.45 19.88 4.66
CA PRO A 317 4.77 21.09 3.88
C PRO A 317 5.25 20.91 2.43
N TRP A 318 5.40 19.67 1.92
CA TRP A 318 6.04 19.37 0.63
C TRP A 318 5.26 19.83 -0.62
N ARG A 319 4.05 20.40 -0.46
CA ARG A 319 3.45 21.22 -1.53
C ARG A 319 4.38 22.36 -1.99
N GLY A 320 5.30 22.82 -1.13
CA GLY A 320 6.30 23.85 -1.45
C GLY A 320 7.33 23.43 -2.51
N VAL A 321 7.80 22.18 -2.50
CA VAL A 321 8.80 21.69 -3.47
C VAL A 321 8.17 21.43 -4.84
N LYS A 322 6.92 20.94 -4.88
CA LYS A 322 6.12 20.91 -6.13
C LYS A 322 5.88 22.33 -6.70
N ARG A 323 5.66 23.35 -5.87
CA ARG A 323 5.56 24.76 -6.31
C ARG A 323 6.88 25.35 -6.81
N TRP A 324 8.01 24.96 -6.21
CA TRP A 324 9.35 25.38 -6.66
C TRP A 324 9.74 24.73 -8.00
N MET A 325 9.40 23.46 -8.20
CA MET A 325 9.65 22.73 -9.45
C MET A 325 8.68 23.13 -10.58
N GLN A 326 7.42 23.47 -10.27
CA GLN A 326 6.47 24.01 -11.26
C GLN A 326 6.73 25.47 -11.66
N GLY A 327 7.66 26.17 -11.00
CA GLY A 327 8.09 27.53 -11.36
C GLY A 327 9.17 27.61 -12.43
N TRP A 328 9.66 26.47 -12.93
CA TRP A 328 10.66 26.39 -14.01
C TRP A 328 10.08 25.58 -15.17
N GLY A 329 9.13 26.19 -15.87
CA GLY A 329 8.48 25.58 -17.03
C GLY A 329 7.32 26.40 -17.56
N ALA A 330 7.58 27.67 -17.88
CA ALA A 330 6.70 28.64 -18.56
C ALA A 330 5.41 29.09 -17.82
#